data_AF-A0A920HVN3-F1
#
_entry.id   AF-A0A920HVN3-F1
#
_cell.length_a   1.000
_cell.length_b   1.000
_cell.length_c   1.000
_cell.angle_alpha   90.00
_cell.angle_beta   90.00
_cell.angle_gamma   90.00
#
_symmetry.space_group_name_H-M   'P 1'
#
loop_
_entity.id
_entity.type
_entity.pdbx_description
1 polymer ?
#
loop_
_entity_poly.entity_id
_entity_poly.type
_entity_poly.pdbx_seq_one_letter_code
_entity_poly.pdbx_strand_id
1 'polypeptide(L)'
;MFFSWFIDGQLISNTSNFTYTFTPISGDTTCYIVQLVGVNQYGCIDSVVTSICVFPINNSIVYGCTDSTAINYFPGANVDDGSCCYVYGCTDITL
;
A
#
# COMPACT_ATOMS: atom_id res chain seq x y z
N MET A 1 -19.76 13.27 -22.60
CA MET A 1 -18.93 12.22 -21.98
C MET A 1 -19.44 12.06 -20.57
N PHE A 2 -19.78 10.84 -20.17
CA PHE A 2 -20.30 10.53 -18.84
C PHE A 2 -19.23 9.78 -18.07
N PHE A 3 -19.12 10.07 -16.79
CA PHE A 3 -18.19 9.42 -15.88
C PHE A 3 -19.02 8.81 -14.76
N SER A 4 -18.68 7.61 -14.32
CA SER A 4 -19.29 6.95 -13.17
C SER A 4 -18.20 6.34 -12.31
N TRP A 5 -18.15 6.77 -11.05
CA TRP A 5 -17.18 6.33 -10.06
C TRP A 5 -17.83 5.32 -9.12
N PHE A 6 -17.19 4.17 -8.97
CA PHE A 6 -17.62 3.11 -8.08
C PHE A 6 -16.56 2.84 -7.02
N ILE A 7 -17.01 2.58 -5.79
CA ILE A 7 -16.17 2.09 -4.69
C ILE A 7 -16.78 0.78 -4.23
N ASP A 8 -15.99 -0.29 -4.28
CA ASP A 8 -16.42 -1.67 -3.97
C ASP A 8 -17.70 -2.09 -4.72
N GLY A 9 -17.84 -1.60 -5.96
CA GLY A 9 -18.98 -1.86 -6.84
C GLY A 9 -20.21 -0.96 -6.60
N GLN A 10 -20.20 -0.09 -5.59
CA GLN A 10 -21.28 0.87 -5.35
C GLN A 10 -21.04 2.18 -6.12
N LEU A 11 -22.05 2.67 -6.85
CA LEU A 11 -21.98 3.99 -7.50
C LEU A 11 -21.91 5.11 -6.46
N ILE A 12 -20.86 5.92 -6.51
CA ILE A 12 -20.62 7.03 -5.57
C ILE A 12 -20.80 8.39 -6.25
N SER A 13 -20.37 8.56 -7.50
CA SER A 13 -20.47 9.84 -8.20
C SER A 13 -20.55 9.68 -9.72
N ASN A 14 -21.16 10.66 -10.40
CA ASN A 14 -21.15 10.77 -11.86
C ASN A 14 -20.39 12.01 -12.38
N THR A 15 -19.55 12.61 -11.54
CA THR A 15 -18.79 13.83 -11.89
C THR A 15 -17.49 13.49 -12.61
N SER A 16 -17.01 14.41 -13.45
CA SER A 16 -15.70 14.29 -14.12
C SER A 16 -14.53 14.36 -13.15
N ASN A 17 -14.67 15.13 -12.07
CA ASN A 17 -13.73 15.19 -10.95
C ASN A 17 -14.45 14.72 -9.69
N PHE A 18 -13.82 13.80 -8.96
CA PHE A 18 -14.40 13.18 -7.78
C PHE A 18 -13.39 13.21 -6.63
N THR A 19 -13.90 13.49 -5.43
CA THR A 19 -13.12 13.47 -4.19
C THR A 19 -13.85 12.58 -3.20
N TYR A 20 -13.11 11.68 -2.55
CA TYR A 20 -13.63 10.77 -1.54
C TYR A 20 -12.62 10.57 -0.44
N THR A 21 -13.12 10.51 0.80
CA THR A 21 -12.30 10.25 1.97
C THR A 21 -12.45 8.78 2.35
N PHE A 22 -11.37 8.02 2.24
CA PHE A 22 -11.32 6.63 2.68
C PHE A 22 -10.94 6.58 4.17
N THR A 23 -11.69 5.84 4.98
CA THR A 23 -11.46 5.70 6.42
C THR A 23 -11.31 4.22 6.78
N PRO A 24 -10.25 3.80 7.48
CA PRO A 24 -10.06 2.39 7.83
C PRO A 24 -11.16 1.92 8.79
N ILE A 25 -11.70 0.72 8.58
CA ILE A 25 -12.94 0.28 9.26
C ILE A 25 -12.67 -0.36 10.65
N SER A 26 -11.46 -0.82 10.97
CA SER A 26 -11.29 -1.61 12.21
C SER A 26 -9.86 -1.71 12.75
N GLY A 27 -9.02 -0.69 12.58
CA GLY A 27 -7.62 -0.79 13.03
C GLY A 27 -6.77 -1.80 12.24
N ASP A 28 -7.33 -2.34 11.14
CA ASP A 28 -6.70 -3.17 10.13
C ASP A 28 -6.58 -2.41 8.79
N THR A 29 -5.65 -2.87 7.94
CA THR A 29 -5.52 -2.37 6.56
C THR A 29 -6.80 -2.65 5.79
N THR A 30 -7.46 -1.60 5.31
CA THR A 30 -8.68 -1.71 4.50
C THR A 30 -8.35 -1.31 3.07
N CYS A 31 -8.57 -2.19 2.10
CA CYS A 31 -8.37 -1.90 0.69
C CYS A 31 -9.71 -1.73 -0.02
N TYR A 32 -9.84 -0.65 -0.78
CA TYR A 32 -11.01 -0.28 -1.57
C TYR A 32 -10.71 -0.50 -3.04
N ILE A 33 -11.66 -1.07 -3.77
CA ILE A 33 -11.60 -1.16 -5.23
C ILE A 33 -12.28 0.07 -5.80
N VAL A 34 -11.50 0.91 -6.48
CA VAL A 34 -12.01 2.11 -7.14
C VAL A 34 -12.07 1.85 -8.63
N GLN A 35 -13.26 2.00 -9.20
CA GLN A 35 -13.50 1.85 -10.63
C GLN A 35 -14.04 3.16 -11.20
N LEU A 36 -13.41 3.65 -12.27
CA LEU A 36 -13.94 4.70 -13.12
C LEU A 36 -14.45 4.05 -14.40
N VAL A 37 -15.71 4.33 -14.75
CA VAL A 37 -16.29 3.99 -16.05
C VAL A 37 -16.53 5.28 -16.81
N GLY A 38 -15.96 5.39 -18.02
CA GLY A 38 -16.14 6.49 -18.94
C GLY A 38 -16.98 6.06 -20.14
N VAL A 39 -17.97 6.88 -20.51
CA VAL A 39 -18.79 6.67 -21.71
C VAL A 39 -18.71 7.91 -22.60
N ASN A 40 -18.29 7.73 -23.86
CA ASN A 40 -18.27 8.83 -24.82
C ASN A 40 -19.68 9.11 -25.39
N GLN A 41 -19.81 10.15 -26.22
CA GLN A 41 -21.11 10.51 -26.83
C GLN A 41 -21.65 9.48 -27.83
N TYR A 42 -20.82 8.55 -28.27
CA TYR A 42 -21.16 7.48 -29.19
C TYR A 42 -21.47 6.16 -28.47
N GLY A 43 -21.46 6.16 -27.13
CA GLY A 43 -21.74 4.97 -26.33
C GLY A 43 -20.55 4.01 -26.17
N CYS A 44 -19.34 4.36 -26.60
CA CYS A 44 -18.17 3.54 -26.29
C CYS A 44 -17.87 3.65 -24.80
N ILE A 45 -17.68 2.50 -24.16
CA ILE A 45 -17.43 2.37 -22.72
C ILE A 45 -15.96 1.97 -22.54
N ASP A 46 -15.27 2.67 -21.65
CA ASP A 46 -13.94 2.30 -21.18
C ASP A 46 -13.89 2.38 -19.65
N SER A 47 -12.98 1.64 -19.03
CA SER A 47 -12.88 1.61 -17.58
C SER A 47 -11.46 1.41 -17.09
N VAL A 48 -11.16 2.05 -15.95
CA VAL A 48 -9.93 1.81 -15.20
C VAL A 48 -10.29 1.40 -13.78
N VAL A 49 -9.57 0.41 -13.26
CA VAL A 49 -9.73 -0.12 -11.91
C VAL A 49 -8.40 0.02 -11.19
N THR A 50 -8.44 0.52 -9.96
CA THR A 50 -7.30 0.61 -9.07
C THR A 50 -7.68 0.20 -7.66
N SER A 51 -6.69 -0.17 -6.85
CA SER A 51 -6.89 -0.48 -5.44
C SER A 51 -6.24 0.60 -4.58
N ILE A 52 -7.00 1.12 -3.61
CA ILE A 52 -6.51 2.06 -2.60
C ILE A 52 -6.54 1.36 -1.26
N CYS A 53 -5.38 1.10 -0.67
CA CYS A 53 -5.26 0.54 0.66
C CYS A 53 -5.01 1.64 1.69
N VAL A 54 -5.86 1.71 2.70
CA VAL A 54 -5.72 2.61 3.84
C VAL A 54 -5.16 1.82 5.01
N PHE A 55 -3.96 2.20 5.43
CA PHE A 55 -3.28 1.61 6.57
C PHE A 55 -3.64 2.36 7.85
N PRO A 56 -3.95 1.66 8.95
CA PRO A 56 -4.17 2.27 10.24
C PRO A 56 -2.82 2.76 10.81
N ILE A 57 -2.83 3.88 11.53
CA ILE A 57 -1.65 4.56 12.09
C ILE A 57 -0.79 3.68 13.00
N ASN A 58 -1.34 2.59 13.53
CA ASN A 58 -0.72 1.63 14.43
C ASN A 58 -0.16 0.39 13.73
N ASN A 59 -0.30 0.27 12.40
CA ASN A 59 0.22 -0.86 11.63
C ASN A 59 0.94 -0.41 10.34
N SER A 60 1.67 0.71 10.40
CA SER A 60 2.60 1.03 9.31
C SER A 60 3.69 -0.02 9.28
N ILE A 61 3.66 -0.92 8.30
CA ILE A 61 4.75 -1.88 8.11
C ILE A 61 5.94 -1.11 7.57
N VAL A 62 7.03 -1.13 8.32
CA VAL A 62 8.31 -0.55 7.96
C VAL A 62 9.29 -1.70 7.83
N TYR A 63 9.66 -1.97 6.58
CA TYR A 63 10.65 -2.99 6.24
C TYR A 63 12.06 -2.49 6.54
N GLY A 64 12.89 -3.37 7.08
CA GLY A 64 14.32 -3.14 7.31
C GLY A 64 14.88 -4.17 8.29
N CYS A 65 16.19 -4.19 8.48
CA CYS A 65 16.79 -5.13 9.42
C CYS A 65 16.34 -4.87 10.87
N THR A 66 15.73 -5.87 11.49
CA THR A 66 15.22 -5.80 12.88
C THR A 66 16.20 -6.34 13.92
N ASP A 67 17.29 -6.99 13.49
CA ASP A 67 18.32 -7.49 14.39
C ASP A 67 19.26 -6.36 14.83
N SER A 68 19.27 -6.06 16.13
CA SER A 68 20.11 -5.01 16.73
C SER A 68 21.61 -5.31 16.71
N THR A 69 22.00 -6.53 16.38
CA THR A 69 23.40 -6.95 16.21
C THR A 69 23.90 -6.79 14.77
N ALA A 70 23.01 -6.50 13.81
CA ALA A 70 23.38 -6.23 12.43
C ALA A 70 23.94 -4.80 12.26
N ILE A 71 24.85 -4.64 11.30
CA ILE A 71 25.50 -3.36 10.97
C ILE A 71 24.47 -2.34 10.44
N ASN A 72 23.45 -2.83 9.73
CA ASN A 72 22.39 -2.05 9.13
C ASN A 72 21.07 -2.17 9.90
N TYR A 73 21.12 -2.44 11.21
CA TYR A 73 19.94 -2.39 12.08
C TYR A 73 19.17 -1.08 11.88
N PHE A 74 17.86 -1.19 11.62
CA PHE A 74 16.97 -0.04 11.51
C PHE A 74 15.93 -0.08 12.64
N PRO A 75 16.04 0.79 13.67
CA PRO A 75 15.12 0.77 14.81
C PRO A 75 13.68 1.18 14.45
N GLY A 76 13.47 1.75 13.26
CA GLY A 76 12.15 2.02 12.72
C GLY A 76 11.50 0.82 12.04
N ALA A 77 12.26 -0.25 11.74
CA ALA A 77 11.72 -1.45 11.13
C ALA A 77 10.90 -2.26 12.14
N ASN A 78 9.73 -2.73 11.70
CA ASN A 78 8.90 -3.68 12.44
C ASN A 78 8.72 -5.01 11.71
N VAL A 79 9.20 -5.11 10.47
CA VAL A 79 9.25 -6.35 9.70
C VAL A 79 10.65 -6.49 9.10
N ASP A 80 11.31 -7.62 9.39
CA ASP A 80 12.59 -7.95 8.79
C ASP A 80 12.42 -8.15 7.28
N ASP A 81 13.25 -7.45 6.50
CA ASP A 81 13.28 -7.55 5.05
C ASP A 81 14.35 -8.53 4.55
N GLY A 82 15.08 -9.18 5.47
CA GLY A 82 16.15 -10.12 5.14
C GLY A 82 17.43 -9.44 4.64
N SER A 83 17.54 -8.11 4.77
CA SER A 83 18.72 -7.35 4.38
C SER A 83 19.80 -7.27 5.46
N CYS A 84 19.61 -7.88 6.64
CA CYS A 84 20.55 -7.79 7.76
C CYS A 84 21.98 -8.20 7.38
N CYS A 85 22.91 -7.29 7.59
CA CYS A 85 24.33 -7.43 7.32
C CYS A 85 25.10 -7.63 8.62
N TYR A 86 25.82 -8.74 8.73
CA TYR A 86 26.64 -9.05 9.90
C TYR A 86 28.11 -9.01 9.53
N VAL A 87 28.95 -8.49 10.43
CA VAL A 87 30.40 -8.73 10.33
C VAL A 87 30.63 -10.16 10.79
N TYR A 88 30.84 -11.08 9.85
CA TYR A 88 31.48 -12.34 10.20
C TYR A 88 32.93 -11.98 10.57
N GLY A 89 33.22 -11.93 11.87
CA GLY A 89 34.57 -11.68 12.35
C GLY A 89 35.56 -12.67 11.74
N CYS A 90 36.82 -12.28 11.61
CA CYS A 90 37.88 -13.23 11.33
C CYS A 90 37.94 -14.22 12.50
N THR A 91 37.64 -15.49 12.27
CA THR A 91 38.07 -16.54 13.20
C THR A 91 39.58 -16.64 13.04
N ASP A 92 40.32 -15.95 13.91
CA ASP A 92 41.76 -16.12 13.98
C ASP A 92 42.05 -17.56 14.42
N ILE A 93 42.54 -18.35 13.47
CA ILE A 93 42.87 -19.77 13.66
C ILE A 93 44.35 -19.96 14.02
N THR A 94 45.07 -18.88 14.37
CA THR A 94 46.50 -18.98 14.68
C THR A 94 46.76 -19.20 16.17
N LEU A 95 46.81 -20.47 16.57
CA LEU A 95 47.52 -20.97 17.75
C LEU A 95 48.82 -21.65 17.33
#